data_AF-A0A944ZWT6-F1
#
_entry.id   AF-A0A944ZWT6-F1
#
_cell.length_a   1.000
_cell.length_b   1.000
_cell.length_c   1.000
_cell.angle_alpha   90.00
_cell.angle_beta   90.00
_cell.angle_gamma   90.00
#
_symmetry.space_group_name_H-M   'P 1'
#
loop_
_entity.id
_entity.type
_entity.pdbx_description
1 polymer ?
#
loop_
_entity_poly.entity_id
_entity_poly.type
_entity_poly.pdbx_seq_one_letter_code
_entity_poly.pdbx_strand_id
1 'polypeptide(L)'
;MKEVPVLENEEKVVKPKLVPGPKKKSSTEKAKAQEPARVAEEKPSTPQKAPVEISPPAEEKPAVKVPEKMKTAEPSKKIKPSTFVRIPTTPKTNEPSFPTTPEPDIFKNSDYYFNRAIFYQQSRSWEKALTNYSKAVELDTKNPDIYNNIGVIYKELRQYDRAIEEFLRAIYLNPNYAKPYNNIGVVYYAKKDFHGAIRNYQKAISIDPKNLEALNNLAVAYKRIAQLEKSKSILNQALKINLAHAGTHYNLAVLYEEEGNLKSAIHFYQRFIDLGSTSHPALSGKVKRHIETLK
;
A
#
# COMPACT_ATOMS: atom_id res chain seq x y z
N MET A 1 6.33 0.16 -13.89
CA MET A 1 5.39 1.05 -13.16
C MET A 1 3.97 0.71 -13.56
N LYS A 2 3.18 0.18 -12.62
CA LYS A 2 1.70 0.14 -12.59
C LYS A 2 1.33 -0.62 -11.31
N GLU A 3 1.39 0.09 -10.18
CA GLU A 3 0.77 -0.38 -8.94
C GLU A 3 -0.58 0.30 -8.83
N VAL A 4 -1.61 -0.54 -8.85
CA VAL A 4 -3.01 -0.18 -8.77
C VAL A 4 -3.24 0.33 -7.34
N PRO A 5 -3.90 1.50 -7.11
CA PRO A 5 -4.42 1.79 -5.79
C PRO A 5 -5.33 0.62 -5.39
N VAL A 6 -5.21 0.12 -4.17
CA VAL A 6 -6.02 -0.99 -3.66
C VAL A 6 -7.49 -0.62 -3.84
N LEU A 7 -8.10 -1.12 -4.92
CA LEU A 7 -9.52 -0.97 -5.18
C LEU A 7 -10.23 -1.77 -4.10
N GLU A 8 -10.91 -1.06 -3.21
CA GLU A 8 -11.90 -1.64 -2.33
C GLU A 8 -12.88 -2.44 -3.20
N ASN A 9 -12.90 -3.76 -2.97
CA ASN A 9 -14.03 -4.58 -3.37
C ASN A 9 -15.27 -4.00 -2.68
N GLU A 10 -16.27 -3.65 -3.47
CA GLU A 10 -17.61 -3.26 -3.02
C GLU A 10 -18.19 -4.37 -2.13
N GLU A 11 -18.08 -4.23 -0.81
CA GLU A 11 -19.03 -4.83 0.11
C GLU A 11 -20.21 -3.87 0.24
N LYS A 12 -21.40 -4.38 -0.10
CA LYS A 12 -22.70 -3.72 -0.01
C LYS A 12 -22.76 -2.80 1.21
N VAL A 13 -22.90 -1.50 0.96
CA VAL A 13 -23.31 -0.51 1.96
C VAL A 13 -24.71 -0.91 2.45
N VAL A 14 -24.76 -1.61 3.57
CA VAL A 14 -25.97 -1.72 4.38
C VAL A 14 -26.17 -0.33 4.97
N LYS A 15 -27.16 0.39 4.44
CA LYS A 15 -27.59 1.70 4.95
C LYS A 15 -27.86 1.61 6.46
N PRO A 16 -27.30 2.49 7.31
CA PRO A 16 -27.76 2.62 8.67
C PRO A 16 -29.22 3.09 8.67
N LYS A 17 -30.10 2.36 9.37
CA LYS A 17 -31.46 2.82 9.65
C LYS A 17 -31.36 4.12 10.46
N LEU A 18 -31.90 5.22 9.92
CA LEU A 18 -32.13 6.44 10.69
C LEU A 18 -33.07 6.11 11.85
N VAL A 19 -32.61 6.36 13.07
CA VAL A 19 -33.48 6.48 14.24
C VAL A 19 -34.15 7.85 14.17
N PRO A 20 -35.49 7.97 14.26
CA PRO A 20 -36.13 9.27 14.23
C PRO A 20 -35.87 10.01 15.56
N GLY A 21 -35.26 11.19 15.47
CA GLY A 21 -35.14 12.13 16.58
C GLY A 21 -36.49 12.75 16.98
N PRO A 22 -36.61 13.30 18.20
CA PRO A 22 -37.89 13.65 18.80
C PRO A 22 -38.53 14.87 18.13
N LYS A 23 -39.85 14.80 17.96
CA LYS A 23 -40.71 15.85 17.42
C LYS A 23 -40.68 17.10 18.32
N LYS A 24 -40.28 18.25 17.77
CA LYS A 24 -40.58 19.57 18.36
C LYS A 24 -42.08 19.84 18.19
N LYS A 25 -42.81 20.00 19.31
CA LYS A 25 -44.17 20.56 19.30
C LYS A 25 -44.06 22.09 19.36
N SER A 26 -44.69 22.76 18.41
CA SER A 26 -45.07 24.17 18.50
C SER A 26 -46.37 24.29 19.30
N SER A 27 -46.42 25.20 20.26
CA SER A 27 -47.66 25.82 20.70
C SER A 27 -47.36 27.21 21.24
N THR A 28 -47.90 28.19 20.52
CA THR A 28 -48.21 29.56 20.94
C THR A 28 -49.05 29.57 22.22
N GLU A 29 -48.79 30.48 23.17
CA GLU A 29 -49.76 31.48 23.68
C GLU A 29 -49.10 32.51 24.63
N LYS A 30 -49.74 33.68 24.75
CA LYS A 30 -49.27 34.95 25.33
C LYS A 30 -49.68 35.16 26.81
N ALA A 31 -48.94 36.10 27.44
CA ALA A 31 -49.32 37.00 28.56
C ALA A 31 -49.42 36.38 29.98
N LYS A 32 -49.08 37.02 31.12
CA LYS A 32 -48.93 38.44 31.51
C LYS A 32 -48.15 38.53 32.86
N ALA A 33 -47.44 39.65 33.06
CA ALA A 33 -46.80 40.27 34.23
C ALA A 33 -46.92 39.71 35.68
N GLN A 34 -45.80 39.69 36.43
CA GLN A 34 -45.52 40.50 37.66
C GLN A 34 -44.16 40.10 38.32
N GLU A 35 -43.36 41.11 38.69
CA GLU A 35 -42.12 41.06 39.52
C GLU A 35 -42.44 41.05 41.04
N PRO A 36 -41.46 41.01 41.99
CA PRO A 36 -40.24 40.19 42.09
C PRO A 36 -40.05 39.61 43.53
N ALA A 37 -39.23 38.55 43.72
CA ALA A 37 -38.63 38.26 45.04
C ALA A 37 -37.42 37.31 45.01
N ARG A 38 -36.29 37.85 45.51
CA ARG A 38 -35.22 37.27 46.35
C ARG A 38 -34.46 35.99 45.92
N VAL A 39 -33.19 36.22 45.59
CA VAL A 39 -31.95 35.62 46.14
C VAL A 39 -32.01 34.15 46.59
N ALA A 40 -31.36 33.29 45.82
CA ALA A 40 -30.53 32.20 46.34
C ALA A 40 -29.41 31.91 45.32
N GLU A 41 -28.16 32.11 45.76
CA GLU A 41 -26.97 31.72 45.03
C GLU A 41 -26.85 30.19 45.01
N GLU A 42 -27.12 29.56 43.87
CA GLU A 42 -26.68 28.19 43.61
C GLU A 42 -25.49 28.21 42.64
N LYS A 43 -24.33 27.83 43.17
CA LYS A 43 -23.11 27.57 42.39
C LYS A 43 -23.40 26.46 41.35
N PRO A 44 -23.00 26.61 40.07
CA PRO A 44 -23.08 25.51 39.14
C PRO A 44 -22.04 24.44 39.50
N SER A 45 -22.52 23.27 39.91
CA SER A 45 -21.73 22.05 40.06
C SER A 45 -21.29 21.56 38.67
N THR A 46 -20.01 21.73 38.37
CA THR A 46 -19.36 21.04 37.24
C THR A 46 -19.41 19.53 37.49
N PRO A 47 -19.94 18.70 36.57
CA PRO A 47 -19.70 17.27 36.65
C PRO A 47 -18.23 17.02 36.31
N GLN A 48 -17.44 16.61 37.32
CA GLN A 48 -16.13 16.01 37.09
C GLN A 48 -16.33 14.77 36.23
N LYS A 49 -15.98 14.88 34.94
CA LYS A 49 -15.77 13.71 34.09
C LYS A 49 -14.59 12.96 34.70
N ALA A 50 -14.86 11.73 35.15
CA ALA A 50 -13.81 10.80 35.56
C ALA A 50 -12.72 10.75 34.47
N PRO A 51 -11.42 10.66 34.84
CA PRO A 51 -10.37 10.51 33.85
C PRO A 51 -10.69 9.26 33.03
N VAL A 52 -10.80 9.42 31.72
CA VAL A 52 -10.77 8.28 30.81
C VAL A 52 -9.41 7.64 31.05
N GLU A 53 -9.42 6.43 31.61
CA GLU A 53 -8.24 5.60 31.78
C GLU A 53 -7.75 5.25 30.37
N ILE A 54 -6.85 6.08 29.85
CA ILE A 54 -6.15 5.81 28.60
C ILE A 54 -5.21 4.66 28.95
N SER A 55 -5.59 3.45 28.55
CA SER A 55 -4.69 2.30 28.55
C SER A 55 -3.34 2.74 27.96
N PRO A 56 -2.20 2.38 28.59
CA PRO A 56 -0.89 2.78 28.07
C PRO A 56 -0.79 2.35 26.60
N PRO A 57 -0.13 3.15 25.73
CA PRO A 57 0.04 2.77 24.33
C PRO A 57 0.66 1.38 24.31
N ALA A 58 -0.06 0.43 23.71
CA ALA A 58 0.43 -0.93 23.52
C ALA A 58 1.85 -0.82 22.96
N GLU A 59 2.84 -1.38 23.68
CA GLU A 59 4.24 -1.39 23.26
C GLU A 59 4.30 -1.61 21.75
N GLU A 60 4.80 -0.62 21.01
CA GLU A 60 4.83 -0.65 19.56
C GLU A 60 5.73 -1.82 19.15
N LYS A 61 5.11 -2.98 18.89
CA LYS A 61 5.81 -4.14 18.36
C LYS A 61 6.59 -3.67 17.12
N PRO A 62 7.88 -4.00 16.96
CA PRO A 62 8.64 -3.54 15.80
C PRO A 62 8.09 -4.15 14.50
N ALA A 63 8.49 -3.57 13.35
CA ALA A 63 8.26 -4.17 12.04
C ALA A 63 8.78 -5.62 11.97
N VAL A 64 8.36 -6.38 10.94
CA VAL A 64 8.73 -7.81 10.85
C VAL A 64 10.24 -7.97 10.94
N LYS A 65 10.69 -8.75 11.91
CA LYS A 65 12.10 -9.11 12.07
C LYS A 65 12.39 -10.33 11.19
N VAL A 66 13.56 -10.34 10.56
CA VAL A 66 14.07 -11.52 9.87
C VAL A 66 14.22 -12.65 10.90
N PRO A 67 13.56 -13.81 10.71
CA PRO A 67 13.68 -14.96 11.61
C PRO A 67 15.13 -15.39 11.77
N GLU A 68 15.57 -15.77 12.97
CA GLU A 68 16.95 -16.23 13.20
C GLU A 68 17.34 -17.43 12.34
N LYS A 69 16.38 -18.30 12.03
CA LYS A 69 16.56 -19.45 11.12
C LYS A 69 16.96 -19.03 9.69
N MET A 70 16.63 -17.82 9.25
CA MET A 70 17.07 -17.28 7.96
C MET A 70 18.47 -16.66 8.02
N LYS A 71 18.99 -16.35 9.21
CA LYS A 71 20.35 -15.81 9.38
C LYS A 71 21.43 -16.87 9.23
N THR A 72 21.07 -18.15 9.40
CA THR A 72 21.99 -19.29 9.30
C THR A 72 21.72 -20.17 8.08
N ALA A 73 20.63 -19.92 7.35
CA ALA A 73 20.27 -20.68 6.16
C ALA A 73 20.99 -20.10 4.93
N GLU A 74 21.68 -20.96 4.17
CA GLU A 74 22.09 -20.63 2.81
C GLU A 74 20.86 -20.23 1.98
N PRO A 75 20.96 -19.18 1.14
CA PRO A 75 19.87 -18.77 0.25
C PRO A 75 19.37 -19.99 -0.54
N SER A 76 18.10 -20.33 -0.32
CA SER A 76 17.59 -21.67 -0.58
C SER A 76 17.71 -22.09 -2.05
N LYS A 77 18.38 -23.22 -2.31
CA LYS A 77 18.32 -24.02 -3.56
C LYS A 77 16.90 -24.59 -3.87
N LYS A 78 15.84 -24.08 -3.24
CA LYS A 78 14.49 -24.69 -3.21
C LYS A 78 13.44 -23.92 -4.01
N ILE A 79 13.83 -23.14 -5.01
CA ILE A 79 12.89 -22.83 -6.09
C ILE A 79 12.91 -24.08 -6.99
N LYS A 80 11.99 -25.03 -6.78
CA LYS A 80 11.93 -26.23 -7.61
C LYS A 80 11.60 -25.80 -9.05
N PRO A 81 12.51 -25.97 -10.03
CA PRO A 81 12.19 -25.69 -11.41
C PRO A 81 11.15 -26.72 -11.86
N SER A 82 10.06 -26.23 -12.45
CA SER A 82 9.20 -27.07 -13.30
C SER A 82 10.08 -27.60 -14.44
N THR A 83 9.97 -28.91 -14.68
CA THR A 83 10.79 -29.76 -15.56
C THR A 83 11.28 -29.08 -16.85
N PHE A 84 12.60 -29.13 -17.06
CA PHE A 84 13.26 -28.64 -18.27
C PHE A 84 12.82 -29.42 -19.53
N VAL A 85 12.37 -28.70 -20.56
CA VAL A 85 12.38 -29.21 -21.93
C VAL A 85 13.76 -28.94 -22.52
N ARG A 86 14.49 -30.00 -22.85
CA ARG A 86 15.80 -29.96 -23.53
C ARG A 86 15.57 -29.52 -24.97
N ILE A 87 16.18 -28.40 -25.38
CA ILE A 87 16.19 -27.97 -26.78
C ILE A 87 17.25 -28.80 -27.52
N PRO A 88 16.94 -29.41 -28.68
CA PRO A 88 17.91 -30.15 -29.47
C PRO A 88 18.89 -29.19 -30.15
N THR A 89 20.19 -29.47 -30.02
CA THR A 89 21.26 -28.79 -30.76
C THR A 89 21.37 -29.42 -32.15
N THR A 90 21.18 -28.63 -33.21
CA THR A 90 21.46 -29.06 -34.58
C THR A 90 22.97 -29.00 -34.88
N PRO A 91 23.47 -29.80 -35.85
CA PRO A 91 24.90 -29.85 -36.16
C PRO A 91 25.34 -28.62 -36.96
N LYS A 92 26.52 -28.10 -36.62
CA LYS A 92 27.19 -26.98 -37.29
C LYS A 92 27.58 -27.34 -38.72
N THR A 93 27.23 -26.49 -39.69
CA THR A 93 28.01 -26.36 -40.93
C THR A 93 28.19 -24.88 -41.28
N ASN A 94 29.47 -24.52 -41.47
CA ASN A 94 30.07 -23.36 -42.13
C ASN A 94 29.44 -21.96 -41.90
N GLU A 95 30.03 -21.20 -40.98
CA GLU A 95 29.79 -19.75 -40.84
C GLU A 95 31.10 -18.94 -40.77
N PRO A 96 31.06 -17.65 -41.16
CA PRO A 96 32.23 -16.78 -41.34
C PRO A 96 33.00 -16.52 -40.04
N SER A 97 34.30 -16.21 -40.16
CA SER A 97 35.19 -15.95 -39.03
C SER A 97 34.83 -14.63 -38.31
N PHE A 98 34.21 -14.75 -37.14
CA PHE A 98 34.00 -13.67 -36.18
C PHE A 98 35.22 -13.50 -35.24
N PRO A 99 35.42 -12.32 -34.62
CA PRO A 99 36.53 -12.06 -33.72
C PRO A 99 36.66 -13.12 -32.61
N THR A 100 37.88 -13.60 -32.37
CA THR A 100 38.21 -14.76 -31.53
C THR A 100 38.21 -14.51 -30.02
N THR A 101 37.70 -13.35 -29.56
CA THR A 101 37.42 -13.16 -28.14
C THR A 101 36.18 -13.99 -27.80
N PRO A 102 36.23 -14.92 -26.83
CA PRO A 102 35.03 -15.62 -26.41
C PRO A 102 34.01 -14.59 -25.96
N GLU A 103 32.89 -14.46 -26.68
CA GLU A 103 31.78 -13.66 -26.19
C GLU A 103 31.39 -14.18 -24.80
N PRO A 104 31.13 -13.30 -23.82
CA PRO A 104 30.68 -13.74 -22.50
C PRO A 104 29.46 -14.63 -22.68
N ASP A 105 29.51 -15.85 -22.13
CA ASP A 105 28.37 -16.78 -22.18
C ASP A 105 27.18 -16.13 -21.48
N ILE A 106 26.26 -15.56 -22.27
CA ILE A 106 25.11 -14.81 -21.79
C ILE A 106 24.22 -15.65 -20.86
N PHE A 107 24.29 -16.98 -20.98
CA PHE A 107 23.55 -17.93 -20.14
C PHE A 107 24.21 -18.18 -18.78
N LYS A 108 25.37 -17.57 -18.51
CA LYS A 108 26.02 -17.49 -17.19
C LYS A 108 25.88 -16.13 -16.54
N ASN A 109 25.09 -15.22 -17.12
CA ASN A 109 24.84 -13.90 -16.57
C ASN A 109 23.50 -13.84 -15.81
N SER A 110 23.54 -13.52 -14.51
CA SER A 110 22.33 -13.35 -13.69
C SER A 110 21.41 -12.25 -14.23
N ASP A 111 21.98 -11.13 -14.68
CA ASP A 111 21.22 -9.97 -15.18
C ASP A 111 20.40 -10.31 -16.42
N TYR A 112 20.89 -11.21 -17.27
CA TYR A 112 20.15 -11.69 -18.43
C TYR A 112 18.83 -12.35 -18.01
N TYR A 113 18.91 -13.29 -17.06
CA TYR A 113 17.72 -13.98 -16.56
C TYR A 113 16.84 -13.05 -15.72
N PHE A 114 17.42 -12.16 -14.93
CA PHE A 114 16.69 -11.16 -14.16
C PHE A 114 15.85 -10.25 -15.08
N ASN A 115 16.45 -9.67 -16.12
CA ASN A 115 15.75 -8.79 -17.06
C ASN A 115 14.66 -9.53 -17.83
N ARG A 116 14.92 -10.78 -18.24
CA ARG A 116 13.93 -11.63 -18.88
C ARG A 116 12.77 -11.97 -17.94
N ALA A 117 13.05 -12.20 -16.66
CA ALA A 117 12.02 -12.41 -15.64
C ALA A 117 11.13 -11.18 -15.46
N ILE A 118 11.72 -9.97 -15.42
CA ILE A 118 10.99 -8.70 -15.38
C ILE A 118 10.04 -8.57 -16.57
N PHE A 119 10.51 -8.89 -17.78
CA PHE A 119 9.67 -8.85 -18.99
C PHE A 119 8.45 -9.78 -18.87
N TYR A 120 8.67 -11.04 -18.45
CA TYR A 120 7.56 -11.97 -18.24
C TYR A 120 6.64 -11.55 -17.09
N GLN A 121 7.18 -10.94 -16.03
CA GLN A 121 6.40 -10.40 -14.92
C GLN A 121 5.47 -9.26 -15.40
N GLN A 122 5.97 -8.35 -16.24
CA GLN A 122 5.17 -7.28 -16.84
C GLN A 122 4.05 -7.83 -17.73
N SER A 123 4.32 -8.95 -18.41
CA SER A 123 3.33 -9.68 -19.22
C SER A 123 2.44 -10.63 -18.40
N ARG A 124 2.54 -10.60 -17.06
CA ARG A 124 1.83 -11.49 -16.12
C ARG A 124 2.00 -12.99 -16.39
N SER A 125 3.09 -13.37 -17.08
CA SER A 125 3.48 -14.75 -17.32
C SER A 125 4.24 -15.28 -16.10
N TRP A 126 3.53 -15.47 -14.98
CA TRP A 126 4.13 -15.72 -13.66
C TRP A 126 5.07 -16.92 -13.61
N GLU A 127 4.70 -18.03 -14.24
CA GLU A 127 5.55 -19.24 -14.28
C GLU A 127 6.86 -19.00 -15.01
N LYS A 128 6.81 -18.31 -16.17
CA LYS A 128 8.02 -17.95 -16.93
C LYS A 128 8.88 -16.97 -16.15
N ALA A 129 8.27 -16.00 -15.47
CA ALA A 129 8.99 -15.06 -14.63
C ALA A 129 9.70 -15.77 -13.46
N LEU A 130 9.00 -16.62 -12.72
CA LEU A 130 9.57 -17.41 -11.62
C LEU A 130 10.69 -18.34 -12.10
N THR A 131 10.52 -18.99 -13.26
CA THR A 131 11.58 -19.83 -13.85
C THR A 131 12.84 -19.03 -14.15
N ASN A 132 12.71 -17.82 -14.70
CA ASN A 132 13.87 -16.98 -14.99
C ASN A 132 14.48 -16.38 -13.71
N TYR A 133 13.67 -15.96 -12.73
CA TYR A 133 14.20 -15.55 -11.44
C TYR A 133 14.93 -16.68 -10.71
N SER A 134 14.46 -17.93 -10.80
CA SER A 134 15.17 -19.09 -10.26
C SER A 134 16.58 -19.19 -10.82
N LYS A 135 16.72 -19.07 -12.15
CA LYS A 135 18.04 -19.08 -12.81
C LYS A 135 18.90 -17.89 -12.41
N ALA A 136 18.31 -16.71 -12.24
CA ALA A 136 19.03 -15.54 -11.75
C ALA A 136 19.54 -15.76 -10.31
N VAL A 137 18.72 -16.36 -9.42
CA VAL A 137 19.15 -16.74 -8.06
C VAL A 137 20.29 -17.76 -8.08
N GLU A 138 20.22 -18.76 -8.97
CA GLU A 138 21.29 -19.77 -9.10
C GLU A 138 22.64 -19.15 -9.48
N LEU A 139 22.64 -18.06 -10.25
CA LEU A 139 23.83 -17.35 -10.71
C LEU A 139 24.28 -16.25 -9.74
N ASP A 140 23.33 -15.60 -9.06
CA ASP A 140 23.60 -14.58 -8.04
C ASP A 140 22.61 -14.70 -6.87
N THR A 141 23.06 -15.36 -5.81
CA THR A 141 22.28 -15.57 -4.57
C THR A 141 22.26 -14.37 -3.64
N LYS A 142 23.01 -13.30 -3.94
CA LYS A 142 23.18 -12.14 -3.05
C LYS A 142 22.43 -10.91 -3.52
N ASN A 143 21.76 -10.97 -4.66
CA ASN A 143 20.97 -9.87 -5.18
C ASN A 143 19.58 -9.78 -4.51
N PRO A 144 19.31 -8.77 -3.66
CA PRO A 144 18.03 -8.62 -2.97
C PRO A 144 16.86 -8.27 -3.90
N ASP A 145 17.12 -7.69 -5.08
CA ASP A 145 16.07 -7.33 -6.03
C ASP A 145 15.36 -8.56 -6.59
N ILE A 146 16.10 -9.66 -6.79
CA ILE A 146 15.54 -10.92 -7.29
C ILE A 146 14.50 -11.43 -6.29
N TYR A 147 14.86 -11.54 -5.01
CA TYR A 147 13.96 -12.00 -3.95
C TYR A 147 12.76 -11.06 -3.76
N ASN A 148 12.97 -9.74 -3.81
CA ASN A 148 11.86 -8.79 -3.79
C ASN A 148 10.88 -9.04 -4.94
N ASN A 149 11.36 -9.27 -6.16
CA ASN A 149 10.48 -9.45 -7.31
C ASN A 149 9.77 -10.82 -7.32
N ILE A 150 10.42 -11.89 -6.85
CA ILE A 150 9.75 -13.16 -6.58
C ILE A 150 8.63 -12.96 -5.56
N GLY A 151 8.90 -12.23 -4.47
CA GLY A 151 7.91 -11.88 -3.46
C GLY A 151 6.72 -11.12 -4.05
N VAL A 152 6.96 -10.17 -4.95
CA VAL A 152 5.89 -9.46 -5.68
C VAL A 152 5.04 -10.42 -6.50
N ILE A 153 5.62 -11.39 -7.20
CA ILE A 153 4.84 -12.39 -7.94
C ILE A 153 3.97 -13.23 -6.98
N TYR A 154 4.52 -13.70 -5.86
CA TYR A 154 3.73 -14.45 -4.88
C TYR A 154 2.61 -13.60 -4.25
N LYS A 155 2.84 -12.29 -4.05
CA LYS A 155 1.81 -11.34 -3.61
C LYS A 155 0.66 -11.28 -4.62
N GLU A 156 0.96 -11.13 -5.91
CA GLU A 156 -0.06 -11.11 -6.98
C GLU A 156 -0.82 -12.44 -7.09
N LEU A 157 -0.15 -13.56 -6.84
CA LEU A 157 -0.76 -14.89 -6.75
C LEU A 157 -1.53 -15.14 -5.43
N ARG A 158 -1.61 -14.13 -4.54
CA ARG A 158 -2.21 -14.21 -3.19
C ARG A 158 -1.59 -15.27 -2.29
N GLN A 159 -0.38 -15.70 -2.58
CA GLN A 159 0.41 -16.62 -1.77
C GLN A 159 1.22 -15.83 -0.74
N TYR A 160 0.50 -15.20 0.19
CA TYR A 160 1.04 -14.18 1.08
C TYR A 160 2.19 -14.65 1.97
N ASP A 161 2.13 -15.87 2.48
CA ASP A 161 3.20 -16.37 3.36
C ASP A 161 4.50 -16.60 2.57
N ARG A 162 4.40 -17.11 1.33
CA ARG A 162 5.55 -17.20 0.41
C ARG A 162 6.07 -15.83 0.02
N ALA A 163 5.18 -14.87 -0.25
CA ALA A 163 5.59 -13.49 -0.55
C ALA A 163 6.41 -12.89 0.59
N ILE A 164 5.93 -13.01 1.84
CA ILE A 164 6.63 -12.53 3.03
C ILE A 164 7.99 -13.24 3.18
N GLU A 165 8.07 -14.54 2.95
CA GLU A 165 9.34 -15.29 3.01
C GLU A 165 10.40 -14.68 2.08
N GLU A 166 10.04 -14.43 0.82
CA GLU A 166 10.97 -13.86 -0.16
C GLU A 166 11.31 -12.39 0.12
N PHE A 167 10.35 -11.59 0.60
CA PHE A 167 10.64 -10.23 1.06
C PHE A 167 11.60 -10.22 2.25
N LEU A 168 11.47 -11.17 3.19
CA LEU A 168 12.39 -11.28 4.32
C LEU A 168 13.79 -11.70 3.90
N ARG A 169 13.94 -12.52 2.84
CA ARG A 169 15.25 -12.80 2.24
C ARG A 169 15.87 -11.56 1.61
N ALA A 170 15.09 -10.74 0.90
CA ALA A 170 15.57 -9.46 0.38
C ALA A 170 16.05 -8.51 1.50
N ILE A 171 15.30 -8.44 2.61
CA ILE A 171 15.68 -7.66 3.80
C ILE A 171 16.93 -8.23 4.48
N TYR A 172 17.07 -9.55 4.53
CA TYR A 172 18.25 -10.19 5.09
C TYR A 172 19.52 -9.80 4.32
N LEU A 173 19.45 -9.83 2.99
CA LEU A 173 20.56 -9.45 2.11
C LEU A 173 20.83 -7.95 2.13
N ASN A 174 19.79 -7.13 2.23
CA ASN A 174 19.92 -5.68 2.35
C ASN A 174 18.91 -5.10 3.37
N PRO A 175 19.32 -4.90 4.63
CA PRO A 175 18.44 -4.36 5.68
C PRO A 175 17.96 -2.92 5.43
N ASN A 176 18.66 -2.17 4.59
CA ASN A 176 18.30 -0.81 4.18
C ASN A 176 17.50 -0.79 2.86
N TYR A 177 16.88 -1.91 2.49
CA TYR A 177 16.04 -1.98 1.31
C TYR A 177 14.57 -1.66 1.64
N ALA A 178 14.10 -0.45 1.28
CA ALA A 178 12.76 0.01 1.62
C ALA A 178 11.62 -0.77 0.93
N LYS A 179 11.80 -1.24 -0.32
CA LYS A 179 10.71 -1.84 -1.12
C LYS A 179 10.13 -3.11 -0.49
N PRO A 180 10.92 -4.10 -0.01
CA PRO A 180 10.38 -5.25 0.70
C PRO A 180 9.52 -4.90 1.91
N TYR A 181 9.90 -3.89 2.71
CA TYR A 181 9.08 -3.45 3.84
C TYR A 181 7.74 -2.88 3.38
N ASN A 182 7.72 -2.03 2.35
CA ASN A 182 6.46 -1.56 1.77
C ASN A 182 5.60 -2.73 1.29
N ASN A 183 6.18 -3.68 0.55
CA ASN A 183 5.47 -4.84 0.05
C ASN A 183 4.91 -5.76 1.15
N ILE A 184 5.66 -5.99 2.23
CA ILE A 184 5.16 -6.70 3.42
C ILE A 184 3.98 -5.93 4.02
N GLY A 185 4.06 -4.60 4.10
CA GLY A 185 2.95 -3.75 4.53
C GLY A 185 1.69 -3.96 3.68
N VAL A 186 1.84 -4.03 2.34
CA VAL A 186 0.73 -4.33 1.42
C VAL A 186 0.12 -5.70 1.70
N VAL A 187 0.94 -6.71 1.98
CA VAL A 187 0.46 -8.05 2.34
C VAL A 187 -0.33 -8.03 3.65
N TYR A 188 0.16 -7.37 4.70
CA TYR A 188 -0.58 -7.23 5.97
C TYR A 188 -1.89 -6.46 5.79
N TYR A 189 -1.88 -5.40 4.98
CA TYR A 189 -3.08 -4.65 4.65
C TYR A 189 -4.12 -5.54 3.96
N ALA A 190 -3.70 -6.37 3.00
CA ALA A 190 -4.57 -7.35 2.34
C ALA A 190 -5.12 -8.42 3.29
N LYS A 191 -4.37 -8.76 4.35
CA LYS A 191 -4.82 -9.64 5.45
C LYS A 191 -5.69 -8.91 6.50
N LYS A 192 -6.05 -7.63 6.27
CA LYS A 192 -6.78 -6.74 7.21
C LYS A 192 -6.03 -6.49 8.53
N ASP A 193 -4.75 -6.80 8.63
CA ASP A 193 -3.90 -6.41 9.77
C ASP A 193 -3.32 -5.01 9.49
N PHE A 194 -4.13 -3.99 9.74
CA PHE A 194 -3.76 -2.59 9.46
C PHE A 194 -2.61 -2.10 10.34
N HIS A 195 -2.51 -2.56 11.59
CA HIS A 195 -1.38 -2.22 12.45
C HIS A 195 -0.08 -2.84 11.95
N GLY A 196 -0.10 -4.10 11.50
CA GLY A 196 1.02 -4.73 10.81
C GLY A 196 1.43 -3.99 9.55
N ALA A 197 0.47 -3.52 8.77
CA ALA A 197 0.72 -2.71 7.59
C ALA A 197 1.44 -1.39 7.94
N ILE A 198 0.87 -0.61 8.88
CA ILE A 198 1.40 0.68 9.36
C ILE A 198 2.87 0.56 9.76
N ARG A 199 3.22 -0.44 10.59
CA ARG A 199 4.59 -0.64 11.06
C ARG A 199 5.59 -0.85 9.92
N ASN A 200 5.21 -1.66 8.92
CA ASN A 200 6.09 -1.96 7.81
C ASN A 200 6.20 -0.78 6.83
N TYR A 201 5.11 -0.04 6.59
CA TYR A 201 5.18 1.20 5.82
C TYR A 201 6.04 2.26 6.51
N GLN A 202 5.89 2.45 7.83
CA GLN A 202 6.76 3.34 8.61
C GLN A 202 8.22 2.92 8.52
N LYS A 203 8.52 1.62 8.57
CA LYS A 203 9.89 1.14 8.38
C LYS A 203 10.42 1.46 6.98
N ALA A 204 9.62 1.27 5.93
CA ALA A 204 9.99 1.66 4.57
C ALA A 204 10.28 3.17 4.46
N ILE A 205 9.43 4.03 5.06
CA ILE A 205 9.59 5.49 5.08
C ILE A 205 10.81 5.92 5.90
N SER A 206 11.13 5.22 7.00
CA SER A 206 12.33 5.52 7.78
C SER A 206 13.63 5.28 7.01
N ILE A 207 13.60 4.35 6.04
CA ILE A 207 14.73 4.02 5.17
C ILE A 207 14.75 4.97 3.96
N ASP A 208 13.60 5.18 3.32
CA ASP A 208 13.42 6.09 2.20
C ASP A 208 12.26 7.07 2.49
N PRO A 209 12.56 8.26 3.05
CA PRO A 209 11.55 9.26 3.36
C PRO A 209 10.83 9.84 2.14
N LYS A 210 11.35 9.62 0.92
CA LYS A 210 10.75 10.11 -0.33
C LYS A 210 9.92 9.04 -1.04
N ASN A 211 9.74 7.86 -0.44
CA ASN A 211 8.94 6.79 -0.99
C ASN A 211 7.44 7.17 -0.99
N LEU A 212 6.99 7.74 -2.10
CA LEU A 212 5.61 8.17 -2.30
C LEU A 212 4.62 7.01 -2.17
N GLU A 213 4.97 5.81 -2.64
CA GLU A 213 4.10 4.64 -2.55
C GLU A 213 3.84 4.27 -1.08
N ALA A 214 4.91 4.16 -0.29
CA ALA A 214 4.81 3.85 1.14
C ALA A 214 4.06 4.93 1.93
N LEU A 215 4.26 6.21 1.61
CA LEU A 215 3.50 7.32 2.22
C LEU A 215 1.99 7.20 1.93
N ASN A 216 1.62 6.97 0.66
CA ASN A 216 0.22 6.80 0.29
C ASN A 216 -0.39 5.56 0.95
N ASN A 217 0.32 4.44 0.96
CA ASN A 217 -0.11 3.20 1.59
C ASN A 217 -0.28 3.36 3.11
N LEU A 218 0.63 4.10 3.77
CA LEU A 218 0.53 4.43 5.19
C LEU A 218 -0.69 5.29 5.49
N ALA A 219 -0.95 6.32 4.69
CA ALA A 219 -2.12 7.17 4.85
C ALA A 219 -3.43 6.37 4.72
N VAL A 220 -3.52 5.51 3.69
CA VAL A 220 -4.64 4.59 3.52
C VAL A 220 -4.81 3.68 4.73
N ALA A 221 -3.72 3.11 5.27
CA ALA A 221 -3.78 2.29 6.48
C ALA A 221 -4.24 3.06 7.73
N TYR A 222 -3.80 4.31 7.92
CA TYR A 222 -4.30 5.18 8.99
C TYR A 222 -5.79 5.49 8.85
N LYS A 223 -6.26 5.74 7.62
CA LYS A 223 -7.69 5.93 7.33
C LYS A 223 -8.52 4.73 7.79
N ARG A 224 -8.06 3.51 7.50
CA ARG A 224 -8.76 2.26 7.88
C ARG A 224 -8.91 2.05 9.38
N ILE A 225 -8.05 2.67 10.20
CA ILE A 225 -8.15 2.65 11.66
C ILE A 225 -8.69 3.97 12.23
N ALA A 226 -9.43 4.74 11.41
CA ALA A 226 -10.06 6.02 11.76
C ALA A 226 -9.09 7.11 12.27
N GLN A 227 -7.80 7.02 11.97
CA GLN A 227 -6.81 8.06 12.30
C GLN A 227 -6.68 9.06 11.14
N LEU A 228 -7.77 9.77 10.85
CA LEU A 228 -7.90 10.66 9.69
C LEU A 228 -6.87 11.80 9.68
N GLU A 229 -6.58 12.40 10.84
CA GLU A 229 -5.57 13.47 10.96
C GLU A 229 -4.17 12.99 10.60
N LYS A 230 -3.79 11.77 11.04
CA LYS A 230 -2.50 11.18 10.67
C LYS A 230 -2.45 10.88 9.17
N SER A 231 -3.54 10.35 8.62
CA SER A 231 -3.67 10.12 7.18
C SER A 231 -3.46 11.42 6.38
N LYS A 232 -4.17 12.50 6.74
CA LYS A 232 -4.04 13.82 6.09
C LYS A 232 -2.62 14.36 6.20
N SER A 233 -2.00 14.28 7.38
CA SER A 233 -0.62 14.72 7.59
C SER A 233 0.37 13.99 6.69
N ILE A 234 0.26 12.67 6.56
CA ILE A 234 1.13 11.85 5.70
C ILE A 234 0.90 12.18 4.21
N LEU A 235 -0.34 12.40 3.78
CA LEU A 235 -0.64 12.80 2.40
C LEU A 235 -0.11 14.19 2.08
N ASN A 236 -0.18 15.13 3.02
CA ASN A 236 0.43 16.46 2.88
C ASN A 236 1.96 16.37 2.78
N GLN A 237 2.59 15.45 3.51
CA GLN A 237 4.01 15.15 3.34
C GLN A 237 4.31 14.61 1.94
N ALA A 238 3.49 13.69 1.42
CA ALA A 238 3.64 13.18 0.05
C ALA A 238 3.51 14.29 -1.01
N LEU A 239 2.57 15.24 -0.83
CA LEU A 239 2.45 16.39 -1.72
C LEU A 239 3.68 17.32 -1.68
N LYS A 240 4.30 17.51 -0.51
CA LYS A 240 5.55 18.30 -0.41
C LYS A 240 6.69 17.67 -1.21
N ILE A 241 6.71 16.34 -1.33
CA ILE A 241 7.71 15.62 -2.15
C ILE A 241 7.38 15.74 -3.63
N ASN A 242 6.12 15.53 -4.00
CA ASN A 242 5.66 15.66 -5.38
C ASN A 242 4.22 16.20 -5.44
N LEU A 243 4.11 17.50 -5.74
CA LEU A 243 2.82 18.18 -5.87
C LEU A 243 1.95 17.63 -7.02
N ALA A 244 2.56 16.98 -8.01
CA ALA A 244 1.88 16.42 -9.18
C ALA A 244 1.59 14.91 -9.06
N HIS A 245 1.75 14.31 -7.87
CA HIS A 245 1.50 12.88 -7.70
C HIS A 245 0.00 12.57 -7.68
N ALA A 246 -0.52 12.05 -8.80
CA ALA A 246 -1.94 11.78 -8.99
C ALA A 246 -2.54 10.90 -7.88
N GLY A 247 -1.86 9.82 -7.47
CA GLY A 247 -2.35 8.93 -6.42
C GLY A 247 -2.54 9.61 -5.06
N THR A 248 -1.74 10.63 -4.75
CA THR A 248 -1.88 11.40 -3.50
C THR A 248 -3.09 12.32 -3.55
N HIS A 249 -3.34 12.95 -4.70
CA HIS A 249 -4.58 13.71 -4.91
C HIS A 249 -5.81 12.82 -4.77
N TYR A 250 -5.80 11.62 -5.33
CA TYR A 250 -6.90 10.67 -5.16
C TYR A 250 -7.14 10.31 -3.68
N ASN A 251 -6.09 9.98 -2.93
CA ASN A 251 -6.22 9.62 -1.53
C ASN A 251 -6.69 10.80 -0.66
N LEU A 252 -6.27 12.03 -0.97
CA LEU A 252 -6.79 13.23 -0.30
C LEU A 252 -8.27 13.47 -0.63
N ALA A 253 -8.67 13.27 -1.88
CA ALA A 253 -10.06 13.41 -2.29
C ALA A 253 -10.98 12.47 -1.50
N VAL A 254 -10.61 11.19 -1.44
CA VAL A 254 -11.34 10.17 -0.65
C VAL A 254 -11.39 10.56 0.83
N LEU A 255 -10.29 11.07 1.39
CA LEU A 255 -10.26 11.49 2.79
C LEU A 255 -11.19 12.69 3.07
N TYR A 256 -11.18 13.71 2.21
CA TYR A 256 -12.07 14.86 2.35
C TYR A 256 -13.54 14.50 2.13
N GLU A 257 -13.83 13.52 1.28
CA GLU A 257 -15.18 12.99 1.09
C GLU A 257 -15.68 12.31 2.36
N GLU A 258 -14.85 11.51 3.02
CA GLU A 258 -15.16 10.84 4.29
C GLU A 258 -15.38 11.85 5.44
N GLU A 259 -14.70 12.99 5.39
CA GLU A 259 -14.93 14.14 6.30
C GLU A 259 -16.21 14.94 5.96
N GLY A 260 -16.89 14.64 4.85
CA GLY A 260 -18.04 15.41 4.35
C GLY A 260 -17.68 16.74 3.69
N ASN A 261 -16.38 17.04 3.49
CA ASN A 261 -15.92 18.24 2.79
C ASN A 261 -15.93 18.03 1.28
N LEU A 262 -17.13 17.97 0.72
CA LEU A 262 -17.37 17.65 -0.70
C LEU A 262 -16.66 18.63 -1.66
N LYS A 263 -16.56 19.91 -1.30
CA LYS A 263 -15.86 20.91 -2.12
C LYS A 263 -14.38 20.56 -2.29
N SER A 264 -13.71 20.18 -1.19
CA SER A 264 -12.30 19.78 -1.25
C SER A 264 -12.14 18.42 -1.93
N ALA A 265 -13.05 17.48 -1.66
CA ALA A 265 -13.06 16.17 -2.33
C ALA A 265 -13.11 16.32 -3.87
N ILE A 266 -14.08 17.10 -4.40
CA ILE A 266 -14.21 17.36 -5.83
C ILE A 266 -12.95 18.03 -6.39
N HIS A 267 -12.38 19.01 -5.67
CA HIS A 267 -11.13 19.66 -6.10
C HIS A 267 -9.99 18.65 -6.30
N PHE A 268 -9.76 17.79 -5.32
CA PHE A 268 -8.68 16.80 -5.37
C PHE A 268 -8.96 15.67 -6.37
N TYR A 269 -10.23 15.26 -6.55
CA TYR A 269 -10.60 14.33 -7.62
C TYR A 269 -10.34 14.92 -9.01
N GLN A 270 -10.63 16.20 -9.22
CA GLN A 270 -10.32 16.87 -10.48
C GLN A 270 -8.81 16.92 -10.72
N ARG A 271 -8.00 17.25 -9.70
CA ARG A 271 -6.54 17.18 -9.79
C ARG A 271 -6.03 15.78 -10.13
N PHE A 272 -6.59 14.73 -9.53
CA PHE A 272 -6.28 13.35 -9.90
C PHE A 272 -6.55 13.06 -11.38
N ILE A 273 -7.69 13.51 -11.92
CA ILE A 273 -8.03 13.33 -13.33
C ILE A 273 -7.05 14.10 -14.23
N ASP A 274 -6.78 15.37 -13.92
CA ASP A 274 -5.90 16.22 -14.72
C ASP A 274 -4.47 15.65 -14.80
N LEU A 275 -3.97 15.12 -13.68
CA LEU A 275 -2.62 14.55 -13.56
C LEU A 275 -2.53 13.08 -14.00
N GLY A 276 -3.65 12.35 -13.99
CA GLY A 276 -3.71 10.89 -14.13
C GLY A 276 -4.44 10.36 -15.36
N SER A 277 -5.06 11.24 -16.16
CA SER A 277 -5.87 10.85 -17.33
C SER A 277 -5.14 9.96 -18.34
N THR A 278 -3.81 10.09 -18.44
CA THR A 278 -2.96 9.28 -19.34
C THR A 278 -2.47 7.97 -18.72
N SER A 279 -2.27 7.91 -17.39
CA SER A 279 -1.70 6.74 -16.70
C SER A 279 -2.76 5.75 -16.20
N HIS A 280 -3.98 6.21 -15.91
CA HIS A 280 -5.07 5.41 -15.35
C HIS A 280 -6.44 5.78 -15.94
N PRO A 281 -6.68 5.53 -17.25
CA PRO A 281 -7.88 6.01 -17.94
C PRO A 281 -9.18 5.40 -17.37
N ALA A 282 -9.17 4.10 -17.03
CA ALA A 282 -10.35 3.44 -16.46
C ALA A 282 -10.75 4.01 -15.09
N LEU A 283 -9.77 4.28 -14.22
CA LEU A 283 -10.03 4.87 -12.90
C LEU A 283 -10.47 6.33 -13.03
N SER A 284 -9.83 7.10 -13.91
CA SER A 284 -10.21 8.48 -14.20
C SER A 284 -11.67 8.59 -14.67
N GLY A 285 -12.11 7.66 -15.53
CA GLY A 285 -13.52 7.58 -15.96
C GLY A 285 -14.50 7.26 -14.81
N LYS A 286 -14.11 6.40 -13.86
CA LYS A 286 -14.92 6.14 -12.66
C LYS A 286 -15.01 7.37 -11.76
N VAL A 287 -13.87 8.03 -11.49
CA VAL A 287 -13.81 9.24 -10.66
C VAL A 287 -14.63 10.37 -11.29
N LYS A 288 -14.56 10.54 -12.62
CA LYS A 288 -15.36 11.56 -13.31
C LYS A 288 -16.87 11.36 -13.10
N ARG A 289 -17.35 10.11 -13.18
CA ARG A 289 -18.75 9.79 -12.88
C ARG A 289 -19.09 10.01 -11.40
N HIS A 290 -18.18 9.65 -10.50
CA HIS A 290 -18.35 9.85 -9.06
C HIS A 290 -18.52 11.33 -8.70
N ILE A 291 -17.69 12.21 -9.27
CA ILE A 291 -17.80 13.68 -9.08
C ILE A 291 -19.21 14.18 -9.41
N GLU A 292 -19.86 13.69 -10.47
CA GLU A 292 -21.23 14.11 -10.82
C GLU A 292 -22.27 13.69 -9.78
N THR A 293 -22.01 12.64 -8.99
CA THR A 293 -22.90 12.23 -7.89
C THR A 293 -22.69 13.03 -6.60
N LEU A 294 -21.58 13.76 -6.49
CA LEU A 294 -21.24 14.59 -5.33
C LEU A 294 -21.69 16.05 -5.46
N LYS A 295 -22.17 16.47 -6.64
CA LYS A 295 -22.72 17.80 -6.91
C LYS A 295 -24.21 17.84 -6.61
#